data_AF-A0A349JB28-F1
#
_entry.id   AF-A0A349JB28-F1
#
_cell.length_a   1.000
_cell.length_b   1.000
_cell.length_c   1.000
_cell.angle_alpha   90.00
_cell.angle_beta   90.00
_cell.angle_gamma   90.00
#
_symmetry.space_group_name_H-M   'P 1'
#
loop_
_entity.id
_entity.type
_entity.pdbx_description
1 polymer ?
#
loop_
_entity_poly.entity_id
_entity_poly.type
_entity_poly.pdbx_seq_one_letter_code
_entity_poly.pdbx_strand_id
1 'polypeptide(L)'
;FGRGRFRLDAPIRIPAQVERLDFAFADLEAGPALHQRRDRGVLLVGDGPRPLLIERLFTMTGFHGPFRLIEHDGVRDLVLRDLHTQYCALYANTIPGSRVFIDNCACTCEGHEDLPGFRFRGQRVWARQLNPERAHEQVVNDGGDLWVLGFKTENPSTAFLTRGGGRSEILGGIFNQVRQYHAGGATRPTVLNEDSSVSVSASTTDWKANRSFEGPAHVLVREICGGQRRDLVWEVLPLRQQHLVTLPLYAGRS
;
A
#
# COMPACT_ATOMS: atom_id res chain seq x y z
N PHE A 1 13.30 20.50 3.95
CA PHE A 1 12.31 21.42 4.56
C PHE A 1 12.74 21.74 5.98
N GLY A 2 12.32 22.89 6.50
CA GLY A 2 12.43 23.19 7.94
C GLY A 2 11.26 22.56 8.70
N ARG A 3 11.24 22.68 10.04
CA ARG A 3 10.05 22.37 10.83
C ARG A 3 8.95 23.37 10.53
N GLY A 4 7.72 22.90 10.34
CA GLY A 4 6.57 23.78 10.11
C GLY A 4 5.54 23.15 9.18
N ARG A 5 4.59 23.97 8.75
CA ARG A 5 3.58 23.61 7.76
C ARG A 5 3.90 24.29 6.43
N PHE A 6 3.90 23.52 5.34
CA PHE A 6 4.16 24.04 3.99
C PHE A 6 2.98 23.76 3.08
N ARG A 7 2.38 24.82 2.53
CA ARG A 7 1.36 24.68 1.49
C ARG A 7 2.02 24.42 0.14
N LEU A 8 1.60 23.36 -0.53
CA LEU A 8 2.00 23.02 -1.89
C LEU A 8 0.79 23.20 -2.81
N ASP A 9 0.91 24.05 -3.82
CA ASP A 9 -0.18 24.29 -4.79
C ASP A 9 0.15 23.74 -6.19
N ALA A 10 1.37 23.21 -6.37
CA ALA A 10 1.80 22.61 -7.63
C ALA A 10 2.76 21.44 -7.37
N PRO A 11 2.87 20.49 -8.32
CA PRO A 11 3.88 19.45 -8.24
C PRO A 11 5.30 20.02 -8.22
N ILE A 12 6.18 19.36 -7.49
CA ILE A 12 7.60 19.66 -7.38
C ILE A 12 8.35 18.57 -8.15
N ARG A 13 9.08 18.96 -9.19
CA ARG A 13 10.02 18.07 -9.87
C ARG A 13 11.30 17.98 -9.05
N ILE A 14 11.67 16.76 -8.67
CA ILE A 14 12.92 16.51 -7.94
C ILE A 14 14.07 16.46 -8.97
N PRO A 15 15.07 17.35 -8.87
CA PRO A 15 16.20 17.34 -9.80
C PRO A 15 17.05 16.06 -9.69
N ALA A 16 17.60 15.60 -10.80
CA ALA A 16 18.40 14.37 -10.91
C ALA A 16 19.58 14.31 -9.92
N GLN A 17 20.17 15.46 -9.61
CA GLN A 17 21.32 15.59 -8.71
C GLN A 17 20.95 15.55 -7.22
N VAL A 18 19.69 15.76 -6.85
CA VAL A 18 19.23 15.72 -5.46
C VAL A 18 19.23 14.27 -4.99
N GLU A 19 19.93 13.97 -3.91
CA GLU A 19 20.00 12.61 -3.33
C GLU A 19 19.21 12.44 -2.05
N ARG A 20 18.81 13.55 -1.43
CA ARG A 20 18.08 13.53 -0.16
C ARG A 20 17.06 14.64 -0.13
N LEU A 21 15.82 14.25 0.13
CA LEU A 21 14.73 15.14 0.47
C LEU A 21 14.28 14.84 1.89
N ASP A 22 14.59 15.77 2.79
CA ASP A 22 14.32 15.63 4.20
C ASP A 22 13.24 16.62 4.64
N PHE A 23 12.15 16.11 5.20
CA PHE A 23 11.03 16.93 5.63
C PHE A 23 11.13 17.40 7.08
N ALA A 24 12.06 16.87 7.88
CA ALA A 24 12.21 17.20 9.30
C ALA A 24 10.88 17.13 10.11
N PHE A 25 10.03 16.17 9.76
CA PHE A 25 8.66 15.98 10.22
C PHE A 25 7.75 17.21 10.03
N ALA A 26 7.93 17.92 8.92
CA ALA A 26 7.02 18.96 8.49
C ALA A 26 5.62 18.39 8.17
N ASP A 27 4.62 19.24 8.33
CA ASP A 27 3.24 19.03 7.88
C ASP A 27 3.07 19.68 6.49
N LEU A 28 2.32 19.05 5.60
CA LEU A 28 2.02 19.62 4.29
C LEU A 28 0.55 20.04 4.25
N GLU A 29 0.26 21.00 3.38
CA GLU A 29 -1.11 21.39 3.06
C GLU A 29 -1.29 21.41 1.55
N ALA A 30 -2.37 20.80 1.06
CA ALA A 30 -2.69 20.81 -0.36
C ALA A 30 -3.41 22.11 -0.72
N GLY A 31 -2.84 22.86 -1.67
CA GLY A 31 -3.48 24.01 -2.27
C GLY A 31 -4.57 23.61 -3.28
N PRO A 32 -5.48 24.53 -3.64
CA PRO A 32 -6.62 24.25 -4.51
C PRO A 32 -6.26 23.60 -5.85
N ALA A 33 -5.09 23.92 -6.43
CA ALA A 33 -4.69 23.37 -7.72
C ALA A 33 -4.27 21.89 -7.64
N LEU A 34 -3.84 21.40 -6.46
CA LEU A 34 -3.54 19.97 -6.27
C LEU A 34 -4.82 19.11 -6.24
N HIS A 35 -5.92 19.61 -5.67
CA HIS A 35 -7.19 18.87 -5.62
C HIS A 35 -7.76 18.52 -7.00
N GLN A 36 -7.34 19.24 -8.04
CA GLN A 36 -7.75 18.99 -9.42
C GLN A 36 -6.93 17.89 -10.11
N ARG A 37 -5.84 17.40 -9.49
CA ARG A 37 -4.90 16.45 -10.09
C ARG A 37 -5.19 15.02 -9.67
N ARG A 38 -6.10 14.34 -10.36
CA ARG A 38 -6.42 12.94 -10.07
C ARG A 38 -5.31 11.98 -10.51
N ASP A 39 -4.95 11.01 -9.66
CA ASP A 39 -3.99 9.94 -9.91
C ASP A 39 -2.57 10.39 -10.35
N ARG A 40 -2.16 11.60 -9.92
CA ARG A 40 -0.83 12.17 -10.22
C ARG A 40 -0.02 12.42 -8.96
N GLY A 41 1.31 12.45 -9.08
CA GLY A 41 2.20 12.76 -7.96
C GLY A 41 2.35 14.25 -7.67
N VAL A 42 2.61 14.58 -6.42
CA VAL A 42 3.06 15.91 -5.99
C VAL A 42 4.58 16.02 -6.06
N LEU A 43 5.31 15.00 -5.62
CA LEU A 43 6.75 14.89 -5.81
C LEU A 43 7.01 14.04 -7.06
N LEU A 44 7.50 14.68 -8.12
CA LEU A 44 7.81 14.03 -9.39
C LEU A 44 9.27 13.62 -9.40
N VAL A 45 9.53 12.32 -9.31
CA VAL A 45 10.87 11.75 -9.25
C VAL A 45 11.19 11.09 -10.59
N GLY A 46 12.15 11.65 -11.32
CA GLY A 46 12.67 11.05 -12.55
C GLY A 46 14.02 10.38 -12.34
N ASP A 47 14.73 10.16 -13.45
CA ASP A 47 16.06 9.57 -13.44
C ASP A 47 17.11 10.43 -12.70
N GLY A 48 18.16 9.76 -12.24
CA GLY A 48 19.32 10.38 -11.62
C GLY A 48 20.46 9.38 -11.43
N PRO A 49 21.71 9.84 -11.36
CA PRO A 49 22.90 8.98 -11.34
C PRO A 49 23.14 8.25 -10.02
N ARG A 50 22.42 8.62 -8.95
CA ARG A 50 22.59 8.11 -7.58
C ARG A 50 21.22 7.87 -6.97
N PRO A 51 21.02 6.97 -5.98
CA PRO A 51 19.72 6.81 -5.33
C PRO A 51 19.15 8.11 -4.72
N LEU A 52 17.84 8.19 -4.49
CA LEU A 52 17.19 9.29 -3.76
C LEU A 52 16.57 8.77 -2.46
N LEU A 53 16.94 9.38 -1.34
CA LEU A 53 16.32 9.22 -0.03
C LEU A 53 15.24 10.29 0.18
N ILE A 54 14.01 9.89 0.45
CA ILE A 54 12.91 10.77 0.86
C ILE A 54 12.50 10.38 2.26
N GLU A 55 12.56 11.31 3.21
CA GLU A 55 12.39 10.95 4.62
C GLU A 55 11.75 11.97 5.55
N ARG A 56 11.25 11.44 6.67
CA ARG A 56 10.79 12.17 7.85
C ARG A 56 9.67 13.14 7.52
N LEU A 57 8.61 12.65 6.89
CA LEU A 57 7.39 13.41 6.62
C LEU A 57 6.26 12.87 7.48
N PHE A 58 5.53 13.75 8.15
CA PHE A 58 4.32 13.36 8.85
C PHE A 58 3.24 14.39 8.53
N THR A 59 2.52 14.16 7.43
CA THR A 59 1.47 15.09 7.01
C THR A 59 0.10 14.60 7.43
N MET A 60 -0.66 15.50 8.04
CA MET A 60 -2.00 15.24 8.55
C MET A 60 -3.06 15.62 7.51
N THR A 61 -4.27 15.94 7.97
CA THR A 61 -5.46 16.12 7.12
C THR A 61 -5.42 17.33 6.18
N GLY A 62 -4.48 18.25 6.38
CA GLY A 62 -4.26 19.39 5.48
C GLY A 62 -3.77 18.98 4.10
N PHE A 63 -3.07 17.85 3.98
CA PHE A 63 -2.59 17.32 2.70
C PHE A 63 -3.46 16.13 2.28
N HIS A 64 -4.55 16.44 1.58
CA HIS A 64 -5.53 15.48 1.12
C HIS A 64 -5.86 15.69 -0.35
N GLY A 65 -6.38 14.66 -1.00
CA GLY A 65 -6.88 14.77 -2.35
C GLY A 65 -6.67 13.51 -3.16
N PRO A 66 -7.26 13.45 -4.36
CA PRO A 66 -7.22 12.28 -5.23
C PRO A 66 -5.88 12.17 -5.97
N PHE A 67 -4.77 12.53 -5.34
CA PHE A 67 -3.40 12.48 -5.88
C PHE A 67 -2.55 11.54 -5.03
N ARG A 68 -1.27 11.41 -5.40
CA ARG A 68 -0.27 10.71 -4.62
C ARG A 68 0.82 11.65 -4.13
N LEU A 69 1.46 11.35 -3.01
CA LEU A 69 2.65 12.07 -2.58
C LEU A 69 3.77 11.94 -3.63
N ILE A 70 4.06 10.73 -4.10
CA ILE A 70 5.21 10.42 -4.98
C ILE A 70 4.73 9.79 -6.29
N GLU A 71 5.16 10.37 -7.41
CA GLU A 71 5.14 9.76 -8.74
C GLU A 71 6.58 9.51 -9.19
N HIS A 72 6.92 8.23 -9.33
CA HIS A 72 8.23 7.76 -9.72
C HIS A 72 8.25 7.40 -11.21
N ASP A 73 8.73 8.35 -12.01
CA ASP A 73 8.79 8.33 -13.48
C ASP A 73 10.23 8.19 -13.96
N GLY A 74 10.90 7.13 -13.49
CA GLY A 74 12.29 6.83 -13.82
C GLY A 74 12.71 5.45 -13.32
N VAL A 75 13.97 5.09 -13.57
CA VAL A 75 14.60 3.85 -13.10
C VAL A 75 15.57 4.07 -11.94
N ARG A 76 15.65 5.30 -11.43
CA ARG A 76 16.47 5.69 -10.29
C ARG A 76 16.03 4.94 -9.02
N ASP A 77 16.97 4.41 -8.26
CA ASP A 77 16.62 3.74 -7.00
C ASP A 77 16.12 4.73 -5.94
N LEU A 78 15.10 4.33 -5.18
CA LEU A 78 14.53 5.14 -4.11
C LEU A 78 14.65 4.46 -2.74
N VAL A 79 14.84 5.29 -1.73
CA VAL A 79 14.67 4.94 -0.32
C VAL A 79 13.59 5.85 0.26
N LEU A 80 12.51 5.27 0.76
CA LEU A 80 11.41 5.97 1.43
C LEU A 80 11.47 5.61 2.92
N ARG A 81 11.59 6.60 3.80
CA ARG A 81 11.73 6.34 5.24
C ARG A 81 10.92 7.31 6.10
N ASP A 82 10.18 6.79 7.07
CA ASP A 82 9.42 7.60 8.03
C ASP A 82 8.49 8.60 7.32
N LEU A 83 7.64 8.10 6.42
CA LEU A 83 6.68 8.90 5.65
C LEU A 83 5.25 8.55 6.05
N HIS A 84 4.42 9.57 6.26
CA HIS A 84 3.00 9.39 6.55
C HIS A 84 2.13 10.38 5.78
N THR A 85 1.05 9.88 5.16
CA THR A 85 -0.04 10.69 4.57
C THR A 85 -1.42 10.28 5.12
N GLN A 86 -2.20 11.22 5.65
CA GLN A 86 -3.48 10.88 6.30
C GLN A 86 -4.68 10.74 5.34
N TYR A 87 -4.65 11.37 4.15
CA TYR A 87 -5.81 11.43 3.23
C TYR A 87 -5.38 11.46 1.75
N CYS A 88 -4.30 10.76 1.42
CA CYS A 88 -3.88 10.55 0.04
C CYS A 88 -2.98 9.32 -0.07
N ALA A 89 -2.90 8.76 -1.28
CA ALA A 89 -1.97 7.68 -1.58
C ALA A 89 -0.51 8.15 -1.50
N LEU A 90 0.40 7.23 -1.18
CA LEU A 90 1.80 7.60 -0.96
C LEU A 90 2.64 7.49 -2.23
N TYR A 91 2.54 6.36 -2.93
CA TYR A 91 3.53 6.02 -3.96
C TYR A 91 2.92 5.35 -5.18
N ALA A 92 3.36 5.77 -6.36
CA ALA A 92 3.29 4.95 -7.56
C ALA A 92 4.47 5.19 -8.50
N ASN A 93 4.85 4.17 -9.25
CA ASN A 93 5.71 4.34 -10.40
C ASN A 93 4.96 4.23 -11.73
N THR A 94 5.52 4.88 -12.74
CA THR A 94 5.06 4.82 -14.15
C THR A 94 6.02 4.03 -15.02
N ILE A 95 7.29 3.90 -14.64
CA ILE A 95 8.32 3.16 -15.39
C ILE A 95 8.81 1.95 -14.56
N PRO A 96 8.85 0.74 -15.13
CA PRO A 96 9.36 -0.45 -14.44
C PRO A 96 10.90 -0.44 -14.35
N GLY A 97 11.46 -1.28 -13.47
CA GLY A 97 12.89 -1.61 -13.44
C GLY A 97 13.72 -1.00 -12.32
N SER A 98 13.20 -0.02 -11.57
CA SER A 98 13.93 0.54 -10.42
C SER A 98 13.88 -0.37 -9.19
N ARG A 99 14.78 -0.10 -8.23
CA ARG A 99 14.70 -0.66 -6.88
C ARG A 99 14.10 0.35 -5.91
N VAL A 100 13.30 -0.13 -4.96
CA VAL A 100 12.69 0.71 -3.93
C VAL A 100 12.85 0.05 -2.57
N PHE A 101 13.45 0.77 -1.62
CA PHE A 101 13.46 0.37 -0.22
C PHE A 101 12.49 1.26 0.56
N ILE A 102 11.59 0.65 1.35
CA ILE A 102 10.57 1.35 2.13
C ILE A 102 10.72 0.95 3.60
N ASP A 103 10.80 1.94 4.47
CA ASP A 103 10.99 1.74 5.91
C ASP A 103 10.05 2.64 6.70
N ASN A 104 9.15 2.05 7.48
CA ASN A 104 8.21 2.78 8.33
C ASN A 104 7.41 3.84 7.56
N CYS A 105 6.59 3.38 6.60
CA CYS A 105 5.79 4.27 5.76
C CYS A 105 4.31 3.92 5.85
N ALA A 106 3.47 4.95 5.93
CA ALA A 106 2.05 4.82 6.19
C ALA A 106 1.22 5.73 5.27
N CYS A 107 0.03 5.29 4.89
CA CYS A 107 -0.93 6.14 4.21
C CYS A 107 -2.37 5.73 4.50
N THR A 108 -3.26 6.70 4.55
CA THR A 108 -4.70 6.49 4.64
C THR A 108 -5.37 7.14 3.44
N CYS A 109 -6.18 6.38 2.70
CA CYS A 109 -6.81 6.79 1.42
C CYS A 109 -8.33 7.03 1.54
N GLU A 110 -8.82 7.42 2.72
CA GLU A 110 -10.25 7.70 2.95
C GLU A 110 -10.74 8.84 2.05
N GLY A 111 -11.90 8.65 1.40
CA GLY A 111 -12.45 9.58 0.40
C GLY A 111 -11.84 9.46 -1.00
N HIS A 112 -10.79 8.66 -1.16
CA HIS A 112 -10.08 8.40 -2.42
C HIS A 112 -9.75 6.91 -2.55
N GLU A 113 -10.70 6.05 -2.19
CA GLU A 113 -10.49 4.62 -2.00
C GLU A 113 -10.12 3.91 -3.30
N ASP A 114 -10.43 4.47 -4.46
CA ASP A 114 -10.06 3.92 -5.76
C ASP A 114 -8.56 4.01 -6.08
N LEU A 115 -7.80 4.82 -5.35
CA LEU A 115 -6.36 4.94 -5.52
C LEU A 115 -5.62 3.98 -4.58
N PRO A 116 -4.73 3.12 -5.11
CA PRO A 116 -3.88 2.33 -4.25
C PRO A 116 -2.92 3.21 -3.47
N GLY A 117 -2.78 2.91 -2.18
CA GLY A 117 -1.83 3.58 -1.28
C GLY A 117 -0.39 3.44 -1.78
N PHE A 118 -0.05 2.23 -2.22
CA PHE A 118 1.22 1.90 -2.88
C PHE A 118 0.96 1.11 -4.16
N ARG A 119 1.45 1.60 -5.30
CA ARG A 119 1.37 0.91 -6.60
C ARG A 119 2.76 0.70 -7.19
N PHE A 120 3.14 -0.56 -7.36
CA PHE A 120 4.40 -0.99 -7.95
C PHE A 120 4.15 -1.66 -9.29
N ARG A 121 4.83 -1.22 -10.34
CA ARG A 121 4.80 -1.80 -11.68
C ARG A 121 6.19 -2.25 -12.09
N GLY A 122 6.44 -3.56 -12.16
CA GLY A 122 7.72 -4.13 -12.60
C GLY A 122 8.94 -3.65 -11.82
N GLN A 123 8.79 -3.32 -10.54
CA GLN A 123 9.87 -2.87 -9.65
C GLN A 123 10.35 -4.00 -8.74
N ARG A 124 11.55 -3.84 -8.19
CA ARG A 124 12.03 -4.66 -7.07
C ARG A 124 11.93 -3.85 -5.78
N VAL A 125 11.09 -4.31 -4.86
CA VAL A 125 10.67 -3.56 -3.68
C VAL A 125 10.95 -4.37 -2.43
N TRP A 126 11.59 -3.75 -1.45
CA TRP A 126 11.69 -4.27 -0.09
C TRP A 126 11.07 -3.26 0.84
N ALA A 127 10.07 -3.69 1.61
CA ALA A 127 9.37 -2.85 2.56
C ALA A 127 9.46 -3.46 3.97
N ARG A 128 9.57 -2.61 4.99
CA ARG A 128 9.35 -3.01 6.38
C ARG A 128 8.53 -1.97 7.13
N GLN A 129 7.71 -2.42 8.07
CA GLN A 129 6.78 -1.57 8.83
C GLN A 129 5.85 -0.73 7.92
N LEU A 130 5.20 -1.40 6.98
CA LEU A 130 4.27 -0.75 6.03
C LEU A 130 2.88 -0.58 6.66
N ASN A 131 2.25 0.60 6.53
CA ASN A 131 0.89 0.82 7.05
C ASN A 131 -0.04 1.54 6.05
N PRO A 132 -0.51 0.87 4.99
CA PRO A 132 -1.55 1.42 4.15
C PRO A 132 -2.93 1.18 4.77
N GLU A 133 -3.88 2.05 4.49
CA GLU A 133 -5.21 1.98 5.08
C GLU A 133 -6.27 2.50 4.11
N ARG A 134 -7.44 1.86 4.14
CA ARG A 134 -8.70 2.37 3.56
C ARG A 134 -8.75 2.56 2.04
N ALA A 135 -7.72 2.17 1.29
CA ALA A 135 -7.83 1.99 -0.16
C ALA A 135 -8.55 0.68 -0.50
N HIS A 136 -9.20 0.64 -1.65
CA HIS A 136 -9.81 -0.55 -2.23
C HIS A 136 -8.81 -1.69 -2.42
N GLU A 137 -7.65 -1.31 -2.96
CA GLU A 137 -6.44 -2.10 -3.08
C GLU A 137 -5.36 -1.31 -2.36
N GLN A 138 -4.78 -1.83 -1.29
CA GLN A 138 -3.85 -1.04 -0.48
C GLN A 138 -2.44 -1.04 -1.03
N VAL A 139 -1.96 -2.24 -1.38
CA VAL A 139 -0.68 -2.47 -2.03
C VAL A 139 -0.91 -3.28 -3.29
N VAL A 140 -0.44 -2.75 -4.42
CA VAL A 140 -0.52 -3.42 -5.73
C VAL A 140 0.90 -3.69 -6.21
N ASN A 141 1.21 -4.95 -6.48
CA ASN A 141 2.40 -5.39 -7.18
C ASN A 141 2.01 -5.96 -8.55
N ASP A 142 2.33 -5.23 -9.61
CA ASP A 142 2.01 -5.57 -11.00
C ASP A 142 3.29 -5.94 -11.75
N GLY A 143 3.58 -7.24 -11.87
CA GLY A 143 4.75 -7.78 -12.57
C GLY A 143 6.10 -7.52 -11.90
N GLY A 144 6.12 -7.11 -10.62
CA GLY A 144 7.34 -6.83 -9.86
C GLY A 144 7.70 -7.90 -8.83
N ASP A 145 8.83 -7.66 -8.14
CA ASP A 145 9.27 -8.39 -6.96
C ASP A 145 8.97 -7.54 -5.72
N LEU A 146 8.10 -8.00 -4.84
CA LEU A 146 7.75 -7.32 -3.59
C LEU A 146 8.10 -8.22 -2.40
N TRP A 147 8.89 -7.69 -1.48
CA TRP A 147 9.15 -8.33 -0.19
C TRP A 147 8.73 -7.37 0.93
N VAL A 148 7.94 -7.86 1.88
CA VAL A 148 7.41 -7.06 3.00
C VAL A 148 7.70 -7.75 4.32
N LEU A 149 8.31 -7.05 5.27
CA LEU A 149 8.50 -7.50 6.65
C LEU A 149 7.81 -6.58 7.65
N GLY A 150 6.70 -7.06 8.21
CA GLY A 150 5.89 -6.28 9.13
C GLY A 150 5.03 -5.26 8.38
N PHE A 151 3.72 -5.40 8.54
CA PHE A 151 2.75 -4.43 8.06
C PHE A 151 1.57 -4.30 9.02
N LYS A 152 0.78 -3.24 8.85
CA LYS A 152 -0.59 -3.13 9.36
C LYS A 152 -1.46 -2.62 8.23
N THR A 153 -2.64 -3.21 8.03
CA THR A 153 -3.60 -2.70 7.04
C THR A 153 -4.96 -2.49 7.69
N GLU A 154 -5.75 -1.52 7.26
CA GLU A 154 -7.09 -1.27 7.83
C GLU A 154 -8.21 -1.18 6.79
N ASN A 155 -9.43 -1.51 7.23
CA ASN A 155 -10.68 -1.56 6.48
C ASN A 155 -10.82 -2.76 5.53
N PRO A 156 -12.07 -3.20 5.25
CA PRO A 156 -12.35 -4.23 4.26
C PRO A 156 -11.82 -3.78 2.91
N SER A 157 -10.86 -4.52 2.37
CA SER A 157 -10.13 -4.18 1.16
C SER A 157 -9.24 -5.34 0.75
N THR A 158 -8.71 -5.28 -0.46
CA THR A 158 -7.57 -6.11 -0.84
C THR A 158 -6.30 -5.43 -0.31
N ALA A 159 -5.78 -5.94 0.80
CA ALA A 159 -4.56 -5.44 1.42
C ALA A 159 -3.35 -5.60 0.48
N PHE A 160 -3.24 -6.77 -0.16
CA PHE A 160 -2.20 -7.04 -1.14
C PHE A 160 -2.79 -7.67 -2.39
N LEU A 161 -2.56 -7.02 -3.53
CA LEU A 161 -2.82 -7.56 -4.86
C LEU A 161 -1.47 -7.83 -5.53
N THR A 162 -1.27 -9.06 -5.98
CA THR A 162 -0.15 -9.43 -6.86
C THR A 162 -0.71 -9.94 -8.17
N ARG A 163 -0.28 -9.32 -9.28
CA ARG A 163 -0.73 -9.68 -10.62
C ARG A 163 0.38 -9.56 -11.67
N GLY A 164 0.08 -9.95 -12.91
CA GLY A 164 0.96 -9.70 -14.05
C GLY A 164 2.27 -10.50 -14.00
N GLY A 165 2.24 -11.72 -13.44
CA GLY A 165 3.44 -12.54 -13.22
C GLY A 165 4.33 -12.04 -12.07
N GLY A 166 3.81 -11.16 -11.21
CA GLY A 166 4.53 -10.62 -10.06
C GLY A 166 4.80 -11.66 -8.99
N ARG A 167 5.73 -11.35 -8.10
CA ARG A 167 6.06 -12.15 -6.92
C ARG A 167 5.98 -11.30 -5.66
N SER A 168 5.19 -11.72 -4.68
CA SER A 168 5.12 -11.06 -3.38
C SER A 168 5.41 -12.02 -2.24
N GLU A 169 6.33 -11.66 -1.37
CA GLU A 169 6.60 -12.34 -0.10
C GLU A 169 6.25 -11.40 1.06
N ILE A 170 5.24 -11.76 1.83
CA ILE A 170 4.63 -10.91 2.85
C ILE A 170 4.78 -11.61 4.22
N LEU A 171 5.71 -11.12 5.03
CA LEU A 171 6.15 -11.78 6.25
C LEU A 171 5.86 -10.93 7.48
N GLY A 172 4.99 -11.43 8.34
CA GLY A 172 4.65 -10.79 9.60
C GLY A 172 3.84 -9.50 9.40
N GLY A 173 2.94 -9.24 10.34
CA GLY A 173 2.05 -8.11 10.28
C GLY A 173 0.62 -8.47 10.61
N ILE A 174 -0.23 -7.47 10.53
CA ILE A 174 -1.61 -7.55 10.99
C ILE A 174 -2.56 -7.02 9.91
N PHE A 175 -3.46 -7.88 9.47
CA PHE A 175 -4.66 -7.46 8.77
C PHE A 175 -5.68 -6.96 9.81
N ASN A 176 -5.77 -5.65 10.02
CA ASN A 176 -6.85 -5.03 10.79
C ASN A 176 -8.11 -4.89 9.93
N GLN A 177 -8.59 -6.04 9.46
CA GLN A 177 -9.75 -6.14 8.60
C GLN A 177 -10.87 -6.83 9.35
N VAL A 178 -11.96 -6.11 9.53
CA VAL A 178 -13.25 -6.65 9.96
C VAL A 178 -13.86 -7.47 8.82
N ARG A 179 -14.56 -8.57 9.15
CA ARG A 179 -15.50 -9.19 8.21
C ARG A 179 -16.59 -8.18 7.88
N GLN A 180 -16.45 -7.43 6.79
CA GLN A 180 -17.50 -6.53 6.35
C GLN A 180 -17.72 -6.66 4.86
N TYR A 181 -19.01 -6.71 4.52
CA TYR A 181 -19.50 -6.59 3.17
C TYR A 181 -19.19 -5.22 2.60
N HIS A 182 -18.66 -5.19 1.37
CA HIS A 182 -18.72 -3.98 0.57
C HIS A 182 -20.17 -3.70 0.16
N ALA A 183 -20.52 -2.43 0.00
CA ALA A 183 -21.78 -2.05 -0.64
C ALA A 183 -21.87 -2.77 -2.00
N GLY A 184 -22.92 -3.58 -2.21
CA GLY A 184 -23.08 -4.44 -3.38
C GLY A 184 -22.82 -5.94 -3.16
N GLY A 185 -22.50 -6.38 -1.93
CA GLY A 185 -22.53 -7.80 -1.56
C GLY A 185 -21.29 -8.62 -1.96
N ALA A 186 -20.32 -8.05 -2.68
CA ALA A 186 -19.09 -8.73 -3.05
C ALA A 186 -18.07 -8.74 -1.90
N THR A 187 -17.52 -9.92 -1.58
CA THR A 187 -16.37 -10.04 -0.69
C THR A 187 -15.09 -9.80 -1.48
N ARG A 188 -14.28 -8.84 -1.02
CA ARG A 188 -12.91 -8.69 -1.53
C ARG A 188 -11.97 -9.55 -0.70
N PRO A 189 -11.11 -10.33 -1.35
CA PRO A 189 -10.12 -11.10 -0.63
C PRO A 189 -9.08 -10.17 -0.01
N THR A 190 -8.63 -10.46 1.21
CA THR A 190 -7.54 -9.69 1.86
C THR A 190 -6.27 -9.73 1.03
N VAL A 191 -5.94 -10.90 0.50
CA VAL A 191 -4.82 -11.12 -0.41
C VAL A 191 -5.37 -11.69 -1.72
N LEU A 192 -5.04 -11.03 -2.83
CA LEU A 192 -5.37 -11.49 -4.18
C LEU A 192 -4.09 -11.83 -4.94
N ASN A 193 -3.98 -13.09 -5.34
CA ASN A 193 -2.96 -13.60 -6.24
C ASN A 193 -3.60 -13.90 -7.60
N GLU A 194 -3.25 -13.13 -8.64
CA GLU A 194 -3.82 -13.28 -9.98
C GLU A 194 -2.70 -13.55 -11.00
N ASP A 195 -2.64 -14.77 -11.53
CA ASP A 195 -1.61 -15.21 -12.48
C ASP A 195 -0.20 -14.77 -12.03
N SER A 196 0.12 -15.05 -10.76
CA SER A 196 1.28 -14.58 -10.01
C SER A 196 1.70 -15.55 -8.90
N SER A 197 2.76 -15.20 -8.15
CA SER A 197 3.23 -15.97 -6.99
C SER A 197 3.17 -15.14 -5.71
N VAL A 198 2.61 -15.72 -4.65
CA VAL A 198 2.49 -15.05 -3.34
C VAL A 198 2.84 -16.01 -2.20
N SER A 199 3.63 -15.55 -1.23
CA SER A 199 3.72 -16.15 0.09
C SER A 199 3.29 -15.16 1.18
N VAL A 200 2.53 -15.63 2.17
CA VAL A 200 2.03 -14.79 3.26
C VAL A 200 2.12 -15.50 4.60
N SER A 201 2.70 -14.82 5.60
CA SER A 201 2.59 -15.15 7.01
C SER A 201 2.07 -13.92 7.76
N ALA A 202 0.90 -14.02 8.40
CA ALA A 202 0.26 -12.87 9.02
C ALA A 202 -0.76 -13.28 10.09
N SER A 203 -1.28 -12.30 10.83
CA SER A 203 -2.43 -12.48 11.71
C SER A 203 -3.51 -11.47 11.40
N THR A 204 -4.74 -11.77 11.77
CA THR A 204 -5.83 -10.79 11.76
C THR A 204 -5.96 -10.12 13.13
N THR A 205 -6.47 -8.90 13.12
CA THR A 205 -6.99 -8.22 14.31
C THR A 205 -8.30 -7.52 13.97
N ASP A 206 -9.05 -7.15 15.00
CA ASP A 206 -10.28 -6.40 14.86
C ASP A 206 -10.37 -5.38 16.01
N TRP A 207 -10.75 -4.14 15.68
CA TRP A 207 -11.02 -3.07 16.63
C TRP A 207 -12.42 -3.20 17.27
N LYS A 208 -13.36 -3.90 16.63
CA LYS A 208 -14.76 -4.01 17.07
C LYS A 208 -15.06 -5.45 17.46
N ALA A 209 -14.74 -5.78 18.71
CA ALA A 209 -14.86 -7.10 19.36
C ALA A 209 -16.26 -7.78 19.31
N ASN A 210 -17.22 -7.31 18.52
CA ASN A 210 -18.57 -7.86 18.48
C ASN A 210 -19.38 -7.55 17.20
N ARG A 211 -18.75 -7.12 16.08
CA ARG A 211 -19.49 -7.02 14.81
C ARG A 211 -19.53 -8.39 14.14
N SER A 212 -20.62 -9.08 14.47
CA SER A 212 -21.31 -10.17 13.78
C SER A 212 -20.51 -10.89 12.69
N PHE A 213 -20.19 -12.15 12.97
CA PHE A 213 -19.86 -13.21 12.00
C PHE A 213 -21.03 -13.53 11.03
N GLU A 214 -22.02 -12.64 10.95
CA GLU A 214 -23.19 -12.79 10.09
C GLU A 214 -22.83 -12.28 8.71
N GLY A 215 -22.58 -13.22 7.80
CA GLY A 215 -22.18 -12.93 6.43
C GLY A 215 -21.60 -14.15 5.73
N PRO A 216 -21.10 -14.03 4.49
CA PRO A 216 -20.50 -15.13 3.78
C PRO A 216 -19.13 -15.38 4.41
N ALA A 217 -18.54 -16.52 4.10
CA ALA A 217 -17.15 -16.79 4.46
C ALA A 217 -16.25 -15.64 3.98
N HIS A 218 -15.49 -15.06 4.92
CA HIS A 218 -14.52 -14.03 4.56
C HIS A 218 -13.33 -14.69 3.88
N VAL A 219 -13.06 -14.27 2.64
CA VAL A 219 -11.97 -14.82 1.85
C VAL A 219 -10.69 -14.13 2.27
N LEU A 220 -9.77 -14.86 2.93
CA LEU A 220 -8.49 -14.27 3.31
C LEU A 220 -7.54 -14.24 2.11
N VAL A 221 -7.46 -15.35 1.37
CA VAL A 221 -6.64 -15.42 0.17
C VAL A 221 -7.49 -15.89 -1.00
N ARG A 222 -7.40 -15.22 -2.13
CA ARG A 222 -7.93 -15.69 -3.41
C ARG A 222 -6.80 -15.86 -4.39
N GLU A 223 -6.81 -17.00 -5.06
CA GLU A 223 -5.92 -17.33 -6.16
C GLU A 223 -6.74 -17.43 -7.45
N ILE A 224 -6.27 -16.76 -8.50
CA ILE A 224 -6.80 -16.87 -9.86
C ILE A 224 -5.63 -17.32 -10.73
N CYS A 225 -5.76 -18.48 -11.36
CA CYS A 225 -4.74 -19.09 -12.23
C CYS A 225 -5.40 -19.54 -13.54
N GLY A 226 -5.05 -18.92 -14.66
CA GLY A 226 -5.63 -19.21 -15.96
C GLY A 226 -7.17 -19.10 -15.96
N GLY A 227 -7.71 -18.15 -15.21
CA GLY A 227 -9.16 -17.97 -15.01
C GLY A 227 -9.83 -18.91 -13.99
N GLN A 228 -9.11 -19.88 -13.43
CA GLN A 228 -9.63 -20.73 -12.35
C GLN A 228 -9.45 -20.05 -11.00
N ARG A 229 -10.51 -20.04 -10.19
CA ARG A 229 -10.52 -19.39 -8.87
C ARG A 229 -10.45 -20.42 -7.73
N ARG A 230 -9.63 -20.13 -6.72
CA ARG A 230 -9.57 -20.85 -5.43
C ARG A 230 -9.56 -19.84 -4.29
N ASP A 231 -10.33 -20.12 -3.25
CA ASP A 231 -10.46 -19.24 -2.09
C ASP A 231 -10.01 -19.99 -0.82
N LEU A 232 -9.09 -19.40 -0.06
CA LEU A 232 -8.79 -19.76 1.31
C LEU A 232 -9.62 -18.87 2.23
N VAL A 233 -10.60 -19.49 2.89
CA VAL A 233 -11.57 -18.79 3.73
C VAL A 233 -11.14 -18.79 5.19
N TRP A 234 -11.63 -17.81 5.94
CA TRP A 234 -11.32 -17.60 7.34
C TRP A 234 -11.61 -18.80 8.24
N GLU A 235 -12.68 -19.56 7.94
CA GLU A 235 -13.18 -20.67 8.76
C GLU A 235 -12.22 -21.86 8.84
N VAL A 236 -11.31 -22.01 7.88
CA VAL A 236 -10.36 -23.13 7.85
C VAL A 236 -8.99 -22.79 8.44
N LEU A 237 -8.82 -21.56 8.95
CA LEU A 237 -7.56 -21.09 9.49
C LEU A 237 -7.47 -21.29 11.01
N PRO A 238 -6.26 -21.49 11.56
CA PRO A 238 -6.08 -21.59 13.00
C PRO A 238 -6.50 -20.31 13.71
N LEU A 239 -7.22 -20.47 14.82
CA LEU A 239 -7.56 -19.36 15.70
C LEU A 239 -6.32 -18.88 16.45
N ARG A 240 -6.18 -17.57 16.57
CA ARG A 240 -5.13 -16.90 17.36
C ARG A 240 -5.68 -16.37 18.69
N GLN A 241 -6.83 -15.70 18.65
CA GLN A 241 -7.52 -15.15 19.82
C GLN A 241 -9.00 -14.92 19.50
N GLN A 242 -9.91 -15.48 20.30
CA GLN A 242 -11.36 -15.44 20.04
C GLN A 242 -11.66 -15.93 18.61
N HIS A 243 -12.10 -15.02 17.74
CA HIS A 243 -12.47 -15.27 16.36
C HIS A 243 -11.37 -14.87 15.34
N LEU A 244 -10.29 -14.25 15.82
CA LEU A 244 -9.17 -13.84 14.99
C LEU A 244 -8.37 -15.05 14.56
N VAL A 245 -7.86 -15.02 13.34
CA VAL A 245 -7.11 -16.11 12.74
C VAL A 245 -5.66 -15.72 12.52
N THR A 246 -4.82 -16.74 12.45
CA THR A 246 -3.46 -16.61 11.94
C THR A 246 -3.37 -17.33 10.60
N LEU A 247 -2.56 -16.79 9.71
CA LEU A 247 -2.12 -17.44 8.48
C LEU A 247 -0.65 -17.80 8.71
N PRO A 248 -0.34 -19.04 9.18
CA PRO A 248 1.02 -19.39 9.57
C PRO A 248 2.00 -19.23 8.41
N LEU A 249 1.66 -19.84 7.28
CA LEU A 249 2.29 -19.65 5.99
C LEU A 249 1.32 -20.13 4.90
N TYR A 250 0.96 -19.24 3.98
CA TYR A 250 0.36 -19.57 2.70
C TYR A 250 1.42 -19.41 1.60
N ALA A 251 1.38 -20.29 0.60
CA ALA A 251 2.16 -20.15 -0.62
C ALA A 251 1.29 -20.54 -1.83
N GLY A 252 1.01 -19.57 -2.70
CA GLY A 252 0.29 -19.73 -3.97
C GLY A 252 1.22 -19.44 -5.14
N ARG A 253 1.06 -20.19 -6.22
CA ARG A 253 1.87 -20.07 -7.46
C ARG A 253 1.02 -20.49 -8.64
N SER A 254 1.05 -19.66 -9.68
CA SER A 254 0.50 -19.96 -11.01
C SER A 254 1.56 -19.82 -12.09
#